data_AF-A0A538JZS7-F1
#
_entry.id   AF-A0A538JZS7-F1
#
_cell.length_a   1.000
_cell.length_b   1.000
_cell.length_c   1.000
_cell.angle_alpha   90.00
_cell.angle_beta   90.00
_cell.angle_gamma   90.00
#
_symmetry.space_group_name_H-M   'P 1'
#
loop_
_entity.id
_entity.type
_entity.pdbx_description
1 polymer ?
#
loop_
_entity_poly.entity_id
_entity_poly.type
_entity_poly.pdbx_seq_one_letter_code
_entity_poly.pdbx_strand_id
1 'polypeptide(L)'
;MAKKGDFTEQEWESLQKGVVGAGLLVSLSDRSFFDTFKEVGALGKHVAQAKQSSSSELVRELGDLHGTGFGLTASPDKVESETLAALQTAKTTLESKAPDELEPYREFVVEVAQSVADAAGGGEAAESGAIEKVRSAVA
;
A
#
# COMPACT_ATOMS: atom_id res chain seq x y z
N MET A 1 -10.50 -11.27 -14.01
CA MET A 1 -9.73 -10.31 -13.21
C MET A 1 -10.60 -9.10 -13.01
N ALA A 2 -10.70 -8.59 -11.78
CA ALA A 2 -11.42 -7.36 -11.52
C ALA A 2 -10.60 -6.15 -12.00
N LYS A 3 -11.29 -5.05 -12.24
CA LYS A 3 -10.72 -3.75 -12.62
C LYS A 3 -11.43 -2.64 -11.86
N LYS A 4 -10.90 -1.41 -11.92
CA LYS A 4 -11.44 -0.22 -11.27
C LYS A 4 -12.95 -0.03 -11.49
N GLY A 5 -13.45 -0.35 -12.68
CA GLY A 5 -14.87 -0.24 -13.02
C GLY A 5 -15.81 -1.19 -12.27
N ASP A 6 -15.28 -2.22 -11.61
CA ASP A 6 -16.07 -3.16 -10.79
C ASP A 6 -16.27 -2.65 -9.34
N PHE A 7 -15.58 -1.56 -8.98
CA PHE A 7 -15.62 -0.95 -7.66
C PHE A 7 -16.25 0.44 -7.72
N THR A 8 -16.87 0.84 -6.62
CA THR A 8 -17.25 2.24 -6.40
C THR A 8 -16.00 3.08 -6.16
N GLU A 9 -16.14 4.40 -6.31
CA GLU A 9 -15.02 5.34 -6.07
C GLU A 9 -14.43 5.16 -4.67
N GLN A 10 -15.28 5.03 -3.64
CA GLN A 10 -14.87 4.88 -2.24
C GLN A 10 -14.12 3.55 -1.98
N GLU A 11 -14.58 2.46 -2.60
CA GLU A 11 -13.91 1.16 -2.53
C GLU A 11 -12.55 1.21 -3.22
N TRP A 12 -12.49 1.83 -4.40
CA TRP A 12 -11.25 2.03 -5.13
C TRP A 12 -10.25 2.90 -4.37
N GLU A 13 -10.72 3.99 -3.77
CA GLU A 13 -9.90 4.84 -2.91
C GLU A 13 -9.36 4.07 -1.71
N SER A 14 -10.15 3.16 -1.13
CA SER A 14 -9.71 2.32 -0.01
C SER A 14 -8.60 1.34 -0.44
N LEU A 15 -8.76 0.70 -1.59
CA LEU A 15 -7.73 -0.17 -2.18
C LEU A 15 -6.43 0.61 -2.44
N GLN A 16 -6.53 1.78 -3.08
CA GLN A 16 -5.38 2.62 -3.40
C GLN A 16 -4.69 3.16 -2.14
N LYS A 17 -5.47 3.62 -1.16
CA LYS A 17 -4.97 4.13 0.11
C LYS A 17 -4.30 3.04 0.94
N GLY A 18 -4.79 1.81 0.89
CA GLY A 18 -4.14 0.66 1.50
C GLY A 18 -2.73 0.42 0.94
N VAL A 19 -2.59 0.39 -0.39
CA VAL A 19 -1.30 0.21 -1.08
C VAL A 19 -0.33 1.34 -0.76
N VAL A 20 -0.75 2.59 -0.91
CA VAL A 20 0.12 3.75 -0.62
C VAL A 20 0.48 3.79 0.86
N GLY A 21 -0.51 3.58 1.72
CA GLY A 21 -0.34 3.58 3.16
C GLY A 21 0.65 2.54 3.63
N ALA A 22 0.67 1.35 3.04
CA ALA A 22 1.63 0.31 3.38
C ALA A 22 3.08 0.73 3.11
N GLY A 23 3.35 1.33 1.94
CA GLY A 23 4.67 1.90 1.65
C GLY A 23 5.05 3.05 2.59
N LEU A 24 4.08 3.92 2.91
CA LEU A 24 4.29 5.00 3.88
C LEU A 24 4.54 4.49 5.30
N LEU A 25 3.87 3.42 5.72
CA LEU A 25 4.01 2.84 7.07
C LEU A 25 5.44 2.35 7.31
N VAL A 26 6.01 1.67 6.32
CA VAL A 26 7.42 1.26 6.34
C VAL A 26 8.32 2.50 6.37
N SER A 27 8.02 3.49 5.52
CA SER A 27 8.79 4.74 5.47
C SER A 27 8.79 5.52 6.78
N LEU A 28 7.69 5.45 7.55
CA LEU A 28 7.51 6.11 8.84
C LEU A 28 8.24 5.39 9.98
N SER A 29 8.57 4.11 9.79
CA SER A 29 9.25 3.30 10.80
C SER A 29 10.71 3.70 10.97
N ASP A 30 11.31 4.29 9.93
CA ASP A 30 12.56 5.04 10.02
C ASP A 30 12.28 6.54 9.88
N ARG A 31 12.47 7.28 10.97
CA ARG A 31 12.22 8.73 11.01
C ARG A 31 13.18 9.53 10.11
N SER A 32 14.42 9.05 9.92
CA SER A 32 15.38 9.66 8.97
C SER A 32 14.93 9.43 7.54
N PHE A 33 14.35 8.26 7.26
CA PHE A 33 13.80 7.97 5.96
C PHE A 33 12.57 8.83 5.68
N PHE A 34 11.61 9.00 6.59
CA PHE A 34 10.45 9.89 6.36
C PHE A 34 10.84 11.34 6.03
N ASP A 35 11.88 11.87 6.68
CA ASP A 35 12.40 13.21 6.39
C ASP A 35 13.00 13.33 4.98
N THR A 36 13.52 12.21 4.45
CA THR A 36 14.08 12.05 3.09
C THR A 36 13.01 11.66 2.07
N PHE A 37 11.99 10.93 2.49
CA PHE A 37 10.84 10.43 1.74
C PHE A 37 9.77 11.51 1.52
N LYS A 38 10.19 12.79 1.49
CA LYS A 38 9.35 13.91 1.06
C LYS A 38 8.97 13.80 -0.42
N GLU A 39 9.60 12.89 -1.16
CA GLU A 39 9.27 12.65 -2.56
C GLU A 39 8.24 11.52 -2.69
N VAL A 40 6.98 11.91 -2.81
CA VAL A 40 5.86 11.07 -3.31
C VAL A 40 6.27 10.30 -4.60
N GLY A 41 7.25 10.81 -5.35
CA GLY A 41 7.83 10.15 -6.52
C GLY A 41 8.60 8.86 -6.24
N ALA A 42 9.28 8.73 -5.09
CA ALA A 42 9.97 7.48 -4.74
C ALA A 42 8.96 6.35 -4.51
N LEU A 43 7.94 6.61 -3.70
CA LEU A 43 6.83 5.67 -3.49
C LEU A 43 6.14 5.31 -4.81
N GLY A 44 5.84 6.30 -5.64
CA GLY A 44 5.25 6.07 -6.97
C GLY A 44 6.09 5.15 -7.85
N LYS A 45 7.42 5.28 -7.82
CA LYS A 45 8.33 4.39 -8.55
C LYS A 45 8.29 2.96 -8.01
N HIS A 46 8.32 2.76 -6.69
CA HIS A 46 8.26 1.43 -6.09
C HIS A 46 6.93 0.73 -6.38
N VAL A 47 5.83 1.47 -6.33
CA VAL A 47 4.50 0.96 -6.68
C VAL A 47 4.40 0.63 -8.18
N ALA A 48 4.94 1.48 -9.05
CA ALA A 48 5.00 1.24 -10.48
C ALA A 48 5.94 0.08 -10.87
N GLN A 49 6.96 -0.20 -10.06
CA GLN A 49 7.79 -1.39 -10.21
C GLN A 49 7.04 -2.63 -9.74
N ALA A 50 6.37 -2.55 -8.59
CA ALA A 50 5.67 -3.69 -8.02
C ALA A 50 4.52 -4.19 -8.92
N LYS A 51 3.84 -3.28 -9.63
CA LYS A 51 2.78 -3.69 -10.57
C LYS A 51 3.29 -4.46 -11.78
N GLN A 52 4.59 -4.41 -12.10
CA GLN A 52 5.16 -5.15 -13.24
C GLN A 52 5.26 -6.64 -12.95
N SER A 53 5.40 -7.02 -11.67
CA SER A 53 5.46 -8.39 -11.19
C SER A 53 4.08 -9.08 -11.24
N SER A 54 2.99 -8.31 -11.20
CA SER A 54 1.64 -8.85 -11.09
C SER A 54 0.95 -9.04 -12.44
N SER A 55 0.30 -10.21 -12.59
CA SER A 55 -0.57 -10.52 -13.73
C SER A 55 -2.01 -9.99 -13.58
N SER A 56 -2.37 -9.47 -12.40
CA SER A 56 -3.71 -8.95 -12.10
C SER A 56 -3.94 -7.56 -12.74
N GLU A 57 -5.09 -7.40 -13.40
CA GLU A 57 -5.51 -6.11 -13.96
C GLU A 57 -5.83 -5.08 -12.87
N LEU A 58 -6.41 -5.51 -11.75
CA LEU A 58 -6.64 -4.68 -10.57
C LEU A 58 -5.34 -4.10 -10.01
N VAL A 59 -4.32 -4.94 -9.84
CA VAL A 59 -3.01 -4.49 -9.33
C VAL A 59 -2.35 -3.50 -10.28
N ARG A 60 -2.47 -3.73 -11.60
CA ARG A 60 -1.95 -2.81 -12.61
C ARG A 60 -2.57 -1.43 -12.51
N GLU A 61 -3.90 -1.37 -12.39
CA GLU A 61 -4.62 -0.10 -12.26
C GLU A 61 -4.39 0.57 -10.91
N LEU A 62 -4.22 -0.18 -9.81
CA LEU A 62 -3.85 0.37 -8.50
C LEU A 62 -2.45 0.98 -8.52
N GLY A 63 -1.55 0.42 -9.31
CA GLY A 63 -0.19 0.92 -9.44
C GLY A 63 -0.07 2.20 -10.29
N ASP A 64 -1.14 2.64 -10.96
CA ASP A 64 -1.24 3.98 -11.55
C ASP A 64 -1.78 4.98 -10.50
N LEU A 65 -0.91 5.31 -9.55
CA LEU A 65 -1.25 6.17 -8.42
C LEU A 65 -1.59 7.61 -8.85
N HIS A 66 -2.72 8.10 -8.37
CA HIS A 66 -3.15 9.51 -8.50
C HIS A 66 -3.16 10.16 -7.11
N GLY A 67 -1.97 10.45 -6.59
CA GLY A 67 -1.80 11.00 -5.25
C GLY A 67 -1.73 9.94 -4.15
N THR A 68 -1.56 10.39 -2.91
CA THR A 68 -1.29 9.48 -1.77
C THR A 68 -2.53 9.06 -0.99
N GLY A 69 -3.67 9.74 -1.16
CA GLY A 69 -4.85 9.56 -0.30
C GLY A 69 -4.65 10.04 1.15
N PHE A 70 -3.48 10.61 1.47
CA PHE A 70 -3.15 11.22 2.75
C PHE A 70 -2.91 12.73 2.56
N GLY A 71 -3.38 13.54 3.51
CA GLY A 71 -3.07 14.97 3.53
C GLY A 71 -1.56 15.19 3.74
N LEU A 72 -1.02 16.24 3.13
CA LEU A 72 0.41 16.62 3.24
C LEU A 72 0.90 16.82 4.69
N THR A 73 -0.01 16.98 5.64
CA THR A 73 0.25 17.21 7.06
C THR A 73 -0.22 16.06 7.97
N ALA A 74 -0.51 14.89 7.40
CA ALA A 74 -0.96 13.74 8.19
C ALA A 74 0.13 13.28 9.16
N SER A 75 -0.21 13.18 10.45
CA SER A 75 0.70 12.63 11.46
C SER A 75 0.96 11.14 11.22
N PRO A 76 2.12 10.61 11.64
CA PRO A 76 2.46 9.18 11.52
C PRO A 76 1.38 8.23 12.05
N ASP A 77 0.84 8.51 13.23
CA ASP A 77 -0.24 7.70 13.83
C ASP A 77 -1.51 7.69 12.99
N LYS A 78 -1.81 8.82 12.32
CA LYS A 78 -2.97 8.96 11.45
C LYS A 78 -2.77 8.15 10.17
N VAL A 79 -1.56 8.20 9.59
CA VAL A 79 -1.20 7.39 8.43
C VAL A 79 -1.31 5.91 8.77
N GLU A 80 -0.76 5.46 9.90
CA GLU A 80 -0.87 4.07 10.35
C GLU A 80 -2.33 3.64 10.52
N SER A 81 -3.12 4.37 11.32
CA SER A 81 -4.50 3.99 11.59
C SER A 81 -5.37 3.96 10.34
N GLU A 82 -5.25 4.98 9.48
CA GLU A 82 -6.04 5.05 8.24
C GLU A 82 -5.57 4.02 7.20
N THR A 83 -4.29 3.66 7.18
CA THR A 83 -3.76 2.57 6.33
C THR A 83 -4.39 1.25 6.74
N LEU A 84 -4.32 0.90 8.03
CA LEU A 84 -4.85 -0.37 8.53
C LEU A 84 -6.36 -0.48 8.28
N ALA A 85 -7.11 0.61 8.50
CA ALA A 85 -8.54 0.66 8.21
C ALA A 85 -8.84 0.50 6.71
N ALA A 86 -8.04 1.12 5.84
CA ALA A 86 -8.17 1.00 4.40
C ALA A 86 -7.85 -0.43 3.92
N LEU A 87 -6.81 -1.07 4.46
CA LEU A 87 -6.45 -2.47 4.15
C LEU A 87 -7.56 -3.46 4.55
N GLN A 88 -8.17 -3.27 5.72
CA GLN A 88 -9.29 -4.11 6.18
C GLN A 88 -10.54 -3.93 5.30
N THR A 89 -10.82 -2.68 4.90
CA THR A 89 -11.93 -2.36 4.00
C THR A 89 -11.69 -2.96 2.62
N ALA A 90 -10.50 -2.77 2.06
CA ALA A 90 -10.05 -3.36 0.80
C ALA A 90 -10.19 -4.88 0.82
N LYS A 91 -9.71 -5.55 1.88
CA LYS A 91 -9.89 -7.00 2.07
C LYS A 91 -11.37 -7.39 1.99
N THR A 92 -12.22 -6.74 2.79
CA THR A 92 -13.66 -7.05 2.85
C THR A 92 -14.33 -6.84 1.49
N THR A 93 -13.96 -5.78 0.78
CA THR A 93 -14.46 -5.48 -0.56
C THR A 93 -14.04 -6.55 -1.56
N LEU A 94 -12.76 -6.96 -1.54
CA LEU A 94 -12.24 -8.01 -2.43
C LEU A 94 -12.88 -9.37 -2.10
N GLU A 95 -12.96 -9.77 -0.84
CA GLU A 95 -13.64 -11.01 -0.44
C GLU A 95 -15.09 -11.08 -0.93
N SER A 96 -15.78 -9.93 -0.97
CA SER A 96 -17.17 -9.84 -1.40
C SER A 96 -17.35 -9.80 -2.92
N LYS A 97 -16.51 -9.03 -3.63
CA LYS A 97 -16.71 -8.72 -5.06
C LYS A 97 -15.75 -9.44 -6.00
N ALA A 98 -14.53 -9.69 -5.54
CA ALA A 98 -13.43 -10.21 -6.34
C ALA A 98 -12.51 -11.09 -5.48
N PRO A 99 -13.02 -12.22 -4.94
CA PRO A 99 -12.25 -13.06 -4.01
C PRO A 99 -10.97 -13.60 -4.65
N ASP A 100 -10.97 -13.82 -5.96
CA ASP A 100 -9.78 -14.23 -6.73
C ASP A 100 -8.69 -13.14 -6.80
N GLU A 101 -9.01 -11.88 -6.52
CA GLU A 101 -8.07 -10.75 -6.53
C GLU A 101 -7.50 -10.43 -5.13
N LEU A 102 -7.99 -11.10 -4.08
CA LEU A 102 -7.54 -10.86 -2.71
C LEU A 102 -6.05 -11.23 -2.53
N GLU A 103 -5.65 -12.40 -3.01
CA GLU A 103 -4.25 -12.85 -2.92
C GLU A 103 -3.31 -11.96 -3.77
N PRO A 104 -3.60 -11.66 -5.05
CA PRO A 104 -2.82 -10.69 -5.81
C PRO A 104 -2.69 -9.32 -5.14
N TYR A 105 -3.77 -8.82 -4.53
CA TYR A 105 -3.74 -7.56 -3.80
C TYR A 105 -2.86 -7.63 -2.55
N ARG A 106 -2.96 -8.72 -1.78
CA ARG A 106 -2.12 -8.97 -0.59
C ARG A 106 -0.65 -9.00 -0.97
N GLU A 107 -0.28 -9.77 -1.99
CA GLU A 107 1.09 -9.87 -2.48
C GLU A 107 1.60 -8.50 -2.92
N PHE A 108 0.80 -7.75 -3.69
CA PHE A 108 1.17 -6.42 -4.15
C PHE A 108 1.41 -5.43 -3.02
N VAL A 109 0.51 -5.37 -2.02
CA VAL A 109 0.66 -4.48 -0.86
C VAL A 109 1.95 -4.81 -0.08
N VAL A 110 2.24 -6.10 0.13
CA VAL A 110 3.46 -6.55 0.82
C VAL A 110 4.71 -6.26 -0.03
N GLU A 111 4.66 -6.46 -1.34
CA GLU A 111 5.77 -6.16 -2.26
C GLU A 111 6.09 -4.66 -2.27
N VAL A 112 5.08 -3.79 -2.24
CA VAL A 112 5.28 -2.34 -2.12
C VAL A 112 5.96 -1.99 -0.80
N ALA A 113 5.47 -2.54 0.32
CA ALA A 113 6.07 -2.33 1.64
C ALA A 113 7.54 -2.80 1.68
N GLN A 114 7.80 -3.98 1.13
CA GLN A 114 9.15 -4.56 1.05
C GLN A 114 10.07 -3.73 0.15
N SER A 115 9.61 -3.33 -1.04
CA SER A 115 10.40 -2.52 -1.97
C SER A 115 10.81 -1.16 -1.38
N VAL A 116 9.95 -0.58 -0.55
CA VAL A 116 10.25 0.65 0.17
C VAL A 116 11.25 0.40 1.31
N ALA A 117 11.12 -0.71 2.07
CA ALA A 117 12.11 -1.09 3.09
C ALA A 117 13.50 -1.31 2.49
N ASP A 118 13.58 -2.04 1.38
CA ASP A 118 14.84 -2.28 0.67
C ASP A 118 15.48 -0.96 0.19
N ALA A 119 14.67 0.03 -0.20
CA ALA A 119 15.15 1.35 -0.58
C ALA A 119 15.62 2.20 0.61
N ALA A 120 15.04 1.99 1.79
CA ALA A 120 15.45 2.65 3.03
C ALA A 120 16.76 2.09 3.61
N GLY A 121 17.22 0.93 3.12
CA GLY A 121 18.46 0.30 3.56
C GLY A 121 18.27 -1.12 4.09
N GLY A 122 17.03 -1.63 4.10
CA GLY A 122 16.66 -3.03 4.26
C GLY A 122 17.35 -3.71 5.43
N GLY A 123 16.87 -3.50 6.66
CA GLY A 123 17.45 -4.25 7.78
C GLY A 123 17.06 -3.84 9.19
N GLU A 124 16.21 -2.83 9.37
CA GLU A 124 15.84 -2.43 10.73
C GLU A 124 14.62 -3.22 11.23
N ALA A 125 14.65 -3.61 12.51
CA ALA A 125 13.56 -4.34 13.16
C ALA A 125 12.22 -3.57 13.08
N ALA A 126 12.26 -2.24 12.95
CA ALA A 126 11.10 -1.38 12.80
C ALA A 126 10.40 -1.58 11.44
N GLU A 127 11.16 -1.68 10.34
CA GLU A 127 10.62 -1.94 9.00
C GLU A 127 9.97 -3.32 8.92
N SER A 128 10.61 -4.33 9.52
CA SER A 128 10.05 -5.68 9.65
C SER A 128 8.73 -5.66 10.43
N GLY A 129 8.67 -4.89 11.53
CA GLY A 129 7.43 -4.71 12.30
C GLY A 129 6.31 -4.05 11.49
N ALA A 130 6.62 -3.06 10.65
CA ALA A 130 5.64 -2.42 9.77
C ALA A 130 5.11 -3.37 8.69
N ILE A 131 6.00 -4.14 8.05
CA ILE A 131 5.60 -5.14 7.05
C ILE A 131 4.68 -6.20 7.68
N GLU A 132 4.99 -6.66 8.90
CA GLU A 132 4.14 -7.63 9.61
C GLU A 132 2.77 -7.04 10.01
N LYS A 133 2.69 -5.76 10.39
CA LYS A 133 1.41 -5.07 10.60
C LYS A 133 0.57 -5.03 9.33
N VAL A 134 1.20 -4.65 8.20
CA VAL A 134 0.54 -4.62 6.89
C VAL A 134 0.03 -6.00 6.52
N ARG A 135 0.90 -7.03 6.59
CA ARG A 135 0.54 -8.43 6.32
C ARG A 135 -0.65 -8.87 7.16
N SER A 136 -0.65 -8.56 8.45
CA SER A 136 -1.73 -8.92 9.38
C SER A 136 -3.04 -8.21 9.07
N ALA A 137 -3.00 -6.99 8.52
CA ALA A 137 -4.19 -6.22 8.17
C ALA A 137 -4.89 -6.72 6.90
N VAL A 138 -4.12 -7.30 5.97
CA VAL A 138 -4.65 -7.92 4.74
C VAL A 138 -4.80 -9.44 4.83
N ALA A 139 -4.37 -10.05 5.94
CA ALA A 139 -4.43 -11.48 6.25
C ALA A 139 -5.86 -12.02 6.32
#